data_AF-A0A2M7RWJ8-F1
#
_entry.id   AF-A0A2M7RWJ8-F1
#
_cell.length_a   1.000
_cell.length_b   1.000
_cell.length_c   1.000
_cell.angle_alpha   90.00
_cell.angle_beta   90.00
_cell.angle_gamma   90.00
#
_symmetry.space_group_name_H-M   'P 1'
#
loop_
_entity.id
_entity.type
_entity.pdbx_description
1 polymer ?
#
loop_
_entity_poly.entity_id
_entity_poly.type
_entity_poly.pdbx_seq_one_letter_code
_entity_poly.pdbx_strand_id
1 'polypeptide(L)'
;MNIKLTGLSILSGLLLGLAWPETGGFTFLIFIGFLPLLYVEHIVSLQSKRYTSLLLFCYAYLSFLIFNTFTTWWIWYSSEGGVIMAEVLYSLFMATIFLWFHAAKKQLGNKRGYIALVVFWIG
;
A
#
# COMPACT_ATOMS: atom_id res chain seq x y z
N MET A 1 15.70 7.84 -2.44
CA MET A 1 14.26 7.67 -2.79
C MET A 1 14.02 8.35 -4.14
N ASN A 2 13.26 7.75 -5.07
CA ASN A 2 12.99 8.34 -6.39
C ASN A 2 11.69 9.15 -6.30
N ILE A 3 11.74 10.45 -6.61
CA ILE A 3 10.61 11.36 -6.47
C ILE A 3 9.38 10.93 -7.27
N LYS A 4 9.59 10.31 -8.44
CA LYS A 4 8.49 9.80 -9.27
C LYS A 4 7.76 8.64 -8.60
N LEU A 5 8.51 7.72 -7.98
CA LEU A 5 7.94 6.56 -7.27
C LEU A 5 7.26 6.98 -5.97
N THR A 6 7.85 7.95 -5.26
CA THR A 6 7.22 8.55 -4.08
C THR A 6 5.88 9.19 -4.45
N GLY A 7 5.82 9.97 -5.53
CA GLY A 7 4.58 10.59 -6.01
C GLY A 7 3.49 9.57 -6.34
N LEU A 8 3.83 8.47 -7.00
CA LEU A 8 2.89 7.37 -7.27
C LEU A 8 2.40 6.69 -5.99
N SER A 9 3.27 6.52 -5.00
CA SER A 9 2.91 5.90 -3.71
C SER A 9 1.94 6.79 -2.92
N ILE A 10 2.19 8.10 -2.90
CA ILE A 10 1.30 9.09 -2.29
C ILE A 10 -0.05 9.09 -3.01
N LEU A 11 -0.04 9.09 -4.34
CA LEU A 11 -1.26 9.05 -5.14
C LEU A 11 -2.12 7.82 -4.84
N SER A 12 -1.48 6.64 -4.68
CA SER A 12 -2.20 5.41 -4.31
C SER A 12 -2.89 5.56 -2.95
N GLY A 13 -2.18 6.05 -1.93
CA GLY A 13 -2.73 6.29 -0.60
C GLY A 13 -3.89 7.29 -0.60
N LEU A 14 -3.77 8.39 -1.36
CA LEU A 14 -4.84 9.38 -1.52
C LEU A 14 -6.07 8.79 -2.20
N LEU A 15 -5.90 8.04 -3.30
CA LEU A 15 -7.02 7.41 -4.02
C LEU A 15 -7.75 6.40 -3.13
N LEU A 16 -7.01 5.60 -2.35
CA LEU A 16 -7.60 4.66 -1.40
C LEU A 16 -8.31 5.39 -0.26
N GLY A 17 -7.75 6.48 0.26
CA GLY A 17 -8.38 7.30 1.30
C GLY A 17 -9.69 7.94 0.82
N LEU A 18 -9.71 8.48 -0.40
CA LEU A 18 -10.92 9.05 -1.02
C LEU A 18 -11.97 7.98 -1.37
N ALA A 19 -11.55 6.74 -1.59
CA ALA A 19 -12.47 5.62 -1.79
C ALA A 19 -13.23 5.25 -0.51
N TRP A 20 -12.71 5.63 0.67
CA TRP A 20 -13.31 5.28 1.94
C TRP A 20 -14.64 6.02 2.16
N PRO A 21 -15.71 5.31 2.60
CA PRO A 21 -17.06 5.90 2.71
C PRO A 21 -17.12 7.17 3.57
N GLU A 22 -16.49 7.13 4.75
CA GLU A 22 -16.55 8.22 5.74
C GLU A 22 -15.68 9.43 5.39
N THR A 23 -14.81 9.31 4.39
CA THR A 23 -13.81 10.33 4.07
C THR A 23 -14.12 11.00 2.74
N GLY A 24 -14.21 10.22 1.66
CA GLY A 24 -14.49 10.74 0.33
C GLY A 24 -15.82 10.26 -0.24
N GLY A 25 -16.35 9.12 0.20
CA GLY A 25 -17.60 8.56 -0.32
C GLY A 25 -17.52 8.07 -1.77
N PHE A 26 -16.35 8.17 -2.43
CA PHE A 26 -16.14 7.78 -3.82
C PHE A 26 -15.70 6.32 -3.92
N THR A 27 -16.53 5.39 -3.45
CA THR A 27 -16.18 3.96 -3.34
C THR A 27 -15.64 3.34 -4.63
N PHE A 28 -16.07 3.82 -5.81
CA PHE A 28 -15.56 3.35 -7.10
C PHE A 28 -14.04 3.53 -7.28
N LEU A 29 -13.41 4.48 -6.58
CA LEU A 29 -11.96 4.70 -6.62
C LEU A 29 -11.17 3.49 -6.11
N ILE A 30 -11.76 2.59 -5.31
CA ILE A 30 -11.05 1.42 -4.77
C ILE A 30 -10.51 0.50 -5.87
N PHE A 31 -11.22 0.40 -7.01
CA PHE A 31 -10.81 -0.43 -8.15
C PHE A 31 -9.54 0.08 -8.84
N ILE A 32 -9.26 1.37 -8.73
CA ILE A 32 -8.08 2.00 -9.33
C ILE A 32 -7.05 2.45 -8.30
N GLY A 33 -7.40 2.50 -7.01
CA GLY A 33 -6.56 3.04 -5.95
C GLY A 33 -5.24 2.30 -5.77
N PHE A 34 -5.21 0.98 -6.03
CA PHE A 34 -3.99 0.17 -5.99
C PHE A 34 -3.11 0.29 -7.24
N LEU A 35 -3.63 0.80 -8.38
CA LEU A 35 -2.90 0.82 -9.64
C LEU A 35 -1.57 1.57 -9.56
N PRO A 36 -1.47 2.78 -8.94
CA PRO A 36 -0.19 3.48 -8.85
C PRO A 36 0.85 2.69 -8.04
N LEU A 37 0.44 2.04 -6.94
CA LEU A 37 1.35 1.24 -6.11
C LEU A 37 1.77 -0.06 -6.80
N LEU A 38 0.86 -0.73 -7.52
CA LEU A 38 1.20 -1.88 -8.37
C LEU A 38 2.18 -1.50 -9.48
N TYR A 39 2.07 -0.28 -10.02
CA TYR A 39 3.02 0.23 -11.01
C TYR A 39 4.40 0.53 -10.39
N VAL A 40 4.45 1.04 -9.15
CA VAL A 40 5.71 1.16 -8.40
C VAL A 40 6.39 -0.20 -8.23
N GLU A 41 5.63 -1.24 -7.84
CA GLU A 41 6.14 -2.60 -7.72
C GLU A 41 6.68 -3.12 -9.07
N HIS A 42 5.94 -2.88 -10.16
CA HIS A 42 6.38 -3.28 -11.49
C HIS A 42 7.72 -2.64 -11.87
N ILE A 43 7.92 -1.35 -11.59
CA ILE A 43 9.19 -0.66 -11.84
C ILE A 43 10.32 -1.24 -10.97
N VAL A 44 10.05 -1.50 -9.68
CA VAL A 44 11.04 -2.10 -8.77
C VAL A 44 11.45 -3.49 -9.26
N SER A 45 10.48 -4.31 -9.68
CA SER A 45 10.71 -5.64 -10.24
C SER A 45 11.57 -5.60 -11.51
N LEU A 46 11.31 -4.67 -12.43
CA LEU A 46 12.11 -4.51 -13.66
C LEU A 46 13.52 -3.98 -13.38
N GLN A 47 13.69 -3.13 -12.38
CA GLN A 47 14.96 -2.48 -12.05
C GLN A 47 15.58 -3.05 -10.78
N SER A 48 15.57 -4.37 -10.62
CA SER A 48 16.06 -5.08 -9.43
C SER A 48 17.53 -4.81 -9.07
N LYS A 49 18.36 -4.38 -10.04
CA LYS A 49 19.75 -3.95 -9.80
C LYS A 49 19.84 -2.56 -9.14
N ARG A 50 18.82 -1.72 -9.32
CA ARG A 50 18.77 -0.33 -8.84
C ARG A 50 17.90 -0.17 -7.60
N TYR A 51 16.83 -0.98 -7.50
CA TYR A 51 15.85 -0.89 -6.42
C TYR A 51 15.75 -2.20 -5.65
N THR A 52 15.87 -2.10 -4.33
CA THR A 52 15.76 -3.22 -3.40
C THR A 52 14.30 -3.44 -2.99
N SER A 53 13.96 -4.68 -2.62
CA SER A 53 12.63 -5.02 -2.07
C SER A 53 12.30 -4.23 -0.79
N LEU A 54 13.29 -3.84 0.02
CA LEU A 54 13.10 -2.93 1.15
C LEU A 54 12.60 -1.54 0.73
N LEU A 55 13.02 -1.05 -0.44
CA LEU A 55 12.55 0.23 -0.96
C LEU A 55 11.08 0.15 -1.35
N LEU A 56 10.65 -0.98 -1.92
CA LEU A 56 9.23 -1.24 -2.19
C LEU A 56 8.41 -1.26 -0.90
N PHE A 57 8.93 -1.89 0.16
CA PHE A 57 8.30 -1.87 1.47
C PHE A 57 8.10 -0.44 1.97
N CYS A 58 9.11 0.43 1.87
CA CYS A 58 8.97 1.84 2.27
C CYS A 58 7.90 2.59 1.45
N TYR A 59 7.81 2.34 0.14
CA TYR A 59 6.78 2.96 -0.72
C TYR A 59 5.37 2.44 -0.38
N ALA A 60 5.22 1.14 -0.18
CA ALA A 60 3.95 0.54 0.23
C ALA A 60 3.53 1.04 1.61
N TYR A 61 4.46 1.08 2.57
CA TYR A 61 4.23 1.62 3.91
C TYR A 61 3.76 3.07 3.86
N LEU A 62 4.40 3.93 3.06
CA LEU A 62 3.95 5.31 2.88
C LEU A 62 2.52 5.39 2.33
N SER A 63 2.19 4.57 1.32
CA SER A 63 0.85 4.53 0.74
C SER A 63 -0.20 4.12 1.76
N PHE A 64 0.08 3.07 2.54
CA PHE A 64 -0.87 2.55 3.53
C PHE A 64 -0.94 3.43 4.77
N LEU A 65 0.13 4.13 5.15
CA LEU A 65 0.08 5.14 6.20
C LEU A 65 -0.90 6.24 5.82
N ILE A 66 -0.74 6.82 4.64
CA ILE A 66 -1.64 7.86 4.12
C ILE A 66 -3.08 7.34 4.10
N PHE A 67 -3.32 6.14 3.57
CA PHE A 67 -4.63 5.52 3.57
C PHE A 67 -5.20 5.37 4.98
N ASN A 68 -4.43 4.83 5.93
CA ASN A 68 -4.87 4.65 7.32
C ASN A 68 -5.21 6.00 7.96
N THR A 69 -4.38 7.04 7.82
CA THR A 69 -4.66 8.39 8.32
C THR A 69 -6.05 8.88 7.89
N PHE A 70 -6.43 8.65 6.64
CA PHE A 70 -7.74 9.04 6.11
C PHE A 70 -8.90 8.20 6.64
N THR A 71 -8.68 6.96 7.05
CA THR A 71 -9.76 6.03 7.46
C THR A 71 -9.93 5.92 8.98
N THR A 72 -8.89 6.21 9.76
CA THR A 72 -8.85 6.02 11.21
C THR A 72 -8.84 7.33 12.01
N TRP A 73 -9.02 8.49 11.37
CA TRP A 73 -9.03 9.80 12.04
C TRP A 73 -10.06 9.88 13.19
N TRP A 74 -11.20 9.20 13.08
CA TRP A 74 -12.25 9.18 14.10
C TRP A 74 -11.83 8.45 15.39
N ILE A 75 -10.85 7.55 15.32
CA ILE A 75 -10.35 6.83 16.50
C ILE A 75 -9.64 7.80 17.45
N TRP A 76 -9.18 8.95 16.95
CA TRP A 76 -8.53 10.00 17.75
C TRP A 76 -9.33 10.39 19.00
N TYR A 77 -10.66 10.38 18.89
CA TYR A 77 -11.57 10.72 20.00
C TYR A 77 -11.62 9.67 21.13
N SER A 78 -10.97 8.51 20.97
CA SER A 78 -10.96 7.43 21.97
C SER A 78 -9.66 7.35 22.78
N SER A 79 -8.50 7.34 22.12
CA SER A 79 -7.18 7.28 22.75
C SER A 79 -6.10 7.69 21.75
N GLU A 80 -5.44 8.82 21.99
CA GLU A 80 -4.41 9.37 21.09
C GLU A 80 -3.25 8.39 20.86
N GLY A 81 -2.74 7.76 21.93
CA GLY A 81 -1.66 6.77 21.84
C GLY A 81 -2.09 5.47 21.14
N GLY A 82 -3.33 5.04 21.35
CA GLY A 82 -3.89 3.87 20.68
C GLY A 82 -3.99 4.06 19.16
N VAL A 83 -4.34 5.26 18.71
CA VAL A 83 -4.49 5.59 17.28
C VAL A 83 -3.17 5.53 16.56
N ILE A 84 -2.14 6.19 17.11
CA ILE A 84 -0.81 6.23 16.50
C ILE A 84 -0.25 4.81 16.37
N MET A 85 -0.39 4.00 17.42
CA MET A 85 0.08 2.61 17.39
C MET A 85 -0.70 1.77 16.37
N ALA A 86 -2.04 1.91 16.33
CA ALA A 86 -2.88 1.18 15.40
C ALA A 86 -2.56 1.54 13.95
N GLU A 87 -2.43 2.83 13.64
CA GLU A 87 -2.12 3.32 12.29
C GLU A 87 -0.75 2.84 11.80
N VAL A 88 0.28 2.93 12.65
CA VAL A 88 1.64 2.47 12.35
C VAL A 88 1.67 0.96 12.14
N LEU A 89 1.10 0.19 13.06
CA LEU A 89 1.12 -1.28 12.97
C LEU A 89 0.29 -1.78 11.80
N TYR A 90 -0.89 -1.21 11.55
CA TYR A 90 -1.73 -1.64 10.43
C TYR A 90 -1.05 -1.34 9.09
N SER A 91 -0.48 -0.15 8.94
CA SER A 91 0.29 0.20 7.75
C SER A 91 1.50 -0.71 7.55
N LEU A 92 2.15 -1.13 8.65
CA LEU A 92 3.27 -2.07 8.63
C LEU A 92 2.83 -3.45 8.14
N PHE A 93 1.70 -3.98 8.64
CA PHE A 93 1.18 -5.28 8.20
C PHE A 93 0.77 -5.25 6.72
N MET A 94 0.06 -4.21 6.26
CA MET A 94 -0.29 -4.07 4.85
C MET A 94 0.94 -3.97 3.94
N ALA A 95 1.95 -3.21 4.35
CA ALA A 95 3.21 -3.11 3.60
C ALA A 95 3.96 -4.45 3.56
N THR A 96 3.89 -5.24 4.63
CA THR A 96 4.49 -6.58 4.71
C THR A 96 3.81 -7.56 3.74
N ILE A 97 2.48 -7.53 3.65
CA ILE A 97 1.72 -8.30 2.63
C ILE A 97 2.20 -7.93 1.22
N PHE A 98 2.41 -6.64 0.96
CA PHE A 98 2.90 -6.18 -0.35
C PHE A 98 4.33 -6.67 -0.66
N LEU A 99 5.18 -6.78 0.37
CA LEU A 99 6.51 -7.37 0.25
C LEU A 99 6.44 -8.87 -0.08
N TRP A 100 5.54 -9.61 0.57
CA TRP A 100 5.30 -11.03 0.28
C TRP A 100 4.75 -11.24 -1.14
N PHE A 101 3.82 -10.39 -1.57
CA PHE A 101 3.37 -10.35 -2.96
C PHE A 101 4.55 -10.20 -3.93
N HIS A 102 5.42 -9.23 -3.72
CA HIS A 102 6.60 -9.01 -4.57
C HIS A 102 7.53 -10.22 -4.59
N ALA A 103 7.78 -10.83 -3.43
CA ALA A 103 8.59 -12.05 -3.33
C ALA A 103 7.96 -13.23 -4.09
N ALA A 104 6.65 -13.44 -3.94
CA ALA A 104 5.90 -14.47 -4.65
C ALA A 104 5.90 -14.22 -6.16
N LYS A 105 5.71 -12.98 -6.61
CA LYS A 105 5.76 -12.59 -8.02
C LYS A 105 7.14 -12.87 -8.64
N LYS A 106 8.22 -12.60 -7.91
CA LYS A 106 9.59 -12.89 -8.36
C LYS A 106 9.84 -14.39 -8.55
N GLN A 107 9.22 -15.25 -7.74
CA GLN A 107 9.41 -16.71 -7.80
C GLN A 107 8.44 -17.40 -8.76
N LEU A 108 7.18 -16.97 -8.79
CA LEU A 108 6.09 -17.65 -9.50
C LEU A 108 5.74 -16.99 -10.85
N GLY A 109 6.34 -15.85 -11.16
CA GLY A 109 6.05 -15.04 -12.34
C GLY A 109 4.80 -14.16 -12.20
N ASN A 110 4.58 -13.27 -13.17
CA ASN A 110 3.57 -12.20 -13.07
C ASN A 110 2.15 -12.71 -12.78
N LYS A 111 1.63 -13.67 -13.57
CA LYS A 111 0.23 -14.12 -13.45
C LYS A 111 -0.07 -14.67 -12.05
N ARG A 112 0.79 -15.57 -11.56
CA ARG A 112 0.64 -16.20 -10.24
C ARG A 112 0.95 -15.23 -9.11
N GLY A 113 1.88 -14.28 -9.33
CA GLY A 113 2.17 -13.21 -8.37
C GLY A 113 0.95 -12.34 -8.06
N TYR A 114 0.21 -11.89 -9.08
CA TYR A 114 -1.01 -11.10 -8.83
C TYR A 114 -2.11 -11.89 -8.12
N ILE A 115 -2.21 -13.20 -8.37
CA ILE A 115 -3.11 -14.08 -7.60
C ILE A 115 -2.63 -14.17 -6.14
N ALA A 116 -1.32 -14.30 -5.91
CA ALA A 116 -0.75 -14.33 -4.58
C ALA A 116 -1.02 -13.05 -3.79
N LEU A 117 -1.07 -11.88 -4.44
CA LEU A 117 -1.50 -10.64 -3.78
C LEU A 117 -2.90 -10.79 -3.18
N VAL A 118 -3.87 -11.29 -3.96
CA VAL A 118 -5.25 -11.46 -3.48
C VAL A 118 -5.29 -12.48 -2.33
N VAL A 119 -4.56 -13.58 -2.44
CA VAL A 119 -4.49 -14.61 -1.39
C VAL A 119 -3.91 -14.05 -0.10
N PHE A 120 -2.77 -13.34 -0.14
CA PHE A 120 -2.18 -12.73 1.05
C PHE A 120 -2.95 -11.54 1.60
N TRP A 121 -3.80 -10.92 0.79
CA TRP A 121 -4.60 -9.78 1.22
C TRP A 121 -5.88 -10.21 1.95
N ILE A 122 -6.44 -11.36 1.60
CA ILE A 122 -7.69 -11.89 2.18
C ILE A 122 -7.43 -12.89 3.30
N GLY A 123 -6.40 -13.74 3.15
CA GLY A 123 -6.04 -14.79 4.10
C GLY A 123 -5.17 -14.29 5.23
#